data_AF-A0A7C5CUS6-F1
#
_entry.id   AF-A0A7C5CUS6-F1
#
_cell.length_a   1.000
_cell.length_b   1.000
_cell.length_c   1.000
_cell.angle_alpha   90.00
_cell.angle_beta   90.00
_cell.angle_gamma   90.00
#
_symmetry.space_group_name_H-M   'P 1'
#
loop_
_entity.id
_entity.type
_entity.pdbx_description
1 polymer ?
#
loop_
_entity_poly.entity_id
_entity_poly.type
_entity_poly.pdbx_seq_one_letter_code
_entity_poly.pdbx_strand_id
1 'polypeptide(L)'
;AMAGTKGCLACHAVDKQVVGPAWIDVAKKYAGDPKAVETLTKGIKNGNQGIWGAVPMPAQTSVSDADAKQLAQMVLALYNKESSAAPSSNKEEKKDTKESKKEAKKG
;
A
#
# COMPACT_ATOMS: atom_id res chain seq x y z
N ALA A 1 6.06 -13.89 -4.77
CA ALA A 1 4.65 -13.45 -4.78
C ALA A 1 4.41 -12.64 -3.51
N MET A 2 3.85 -11.43 -3.62
CA MET A 2 3.56 -10.60 -2.43
C MET A 2 2.44 -11.27 -1.62
N ALA A 3 2.73 -11.63 -0.36
CA ALA A 3 1.79 -12.37 0.48
C ALA A 3 0.49 -11.58 0.74
N GLY A 4 0.55 -10.25 0.77
CA GLY A 4 -0.61 -9.38 0.99
C GLY A 4 -1.63 -9.37 -0.15
N THR A 5 -1.22 -9.62 -1.40
CA THR A 5 -2.09 -9.44 -2.57
C THR A 5 -3.23 -10.45 -2.61
N LYS A 6 -3.03 -11.67 -2.09
CA LYS A 6 -4.05 -12.73 -2.11
C LYS A 6 -5.30 -12.34 -1.30
N GLY A 7 -5.14 -11.64 -0.18
CA GLY A 7 -6.28 -11.16 0.63
C GLY A 7 -7.03 -10.02 -0.04
N CYS A 8 -6.32 -9.12 -0.73
CA CYS A 8 -6.91 -7.97 -1.42
C CYS A 8 -7.83 -8.39 -2.57
N LEU A 9 -7.49 -9.49 -3.26
CA LEU A 9 -8.23 -10.01 -4.41
C LEU A 9 -9.60 -10.61 -4.06
N ALA A 10 -9.91 -10.82 -2.78
CA ALA A 10 -11.24 -11.25 -2.34
C ALA A 10 -12.30 -10.13 -2.53
N CYS A 11 -11.88 -8.87 -2.41
CA CYS A 11 -12.77 -7.71 -2.46
C CYS A 11 -12.48 -6.77 -3.64
N HIS A 12 -11.33 -6.89 -4.28
CA HIS A 12 -10.91 -6.08 -5.42
C HIS A 12 -10.56 -6.95 -6.63
N ALA A 13 -10.77 -6.41 -7.83
CA ALA A 13 -10.21 -6.96 -9.05
C ALA A 13 -9.45 -5.87 -9.83
N VAL A 14 -8.68 -6.30 -10.82
CA VAL A 14 -7.86 -5.38 -11.64
C VAL A 14 -8.75 -4.41 -12.43
N ASP A 15 -9.74 -4.95 -13.15
CA ASP A 15 -10.50 -4.24 -14.18
C ASP A 15 -11.98 -4.05 -13.85
N LYS A 16 -12.47 -4.71 -12.80
CA LYS A 16 -13.88 -4.63 -12.41
C LYS A 16 -14.03 -4.39 -10.91
N GLN A 17 -15.12 -3.70 -10.57
CA GLN A 17 -15.56 -3.58 -9.19
C GLN A 17 -16.08 -4.94 -8.69
N VAL A 18 -15.73 -5.31 -7.46
CA VAL A 18 -16.23 -6.53 -6.81
C VAL A 18 -16.97 -6.15 -5.54
N VAL A 19 -16.25 -5.82 -4.48
CA VAL A 19 -16.78 -5.18 -3.26
C VAL A 19 -16.23 -3.76 -3.19
N GLY A 20 -14.91 -3.64 -3.32
CA GLY A 20 -14.21 -2.40 -3.56
C GLY A 20 -14.07 -2.09 -5.06
N PRO A 21 -13.60 -0.87 -5.39
CA PRO A 21 -13.38 -0.44 -6.77
C PRO A 21 -12.32 -1.30 -7.48
N ALA A 22 -12.37 -1.28 -8.82
CA ALA A 22 -11.32 -1.87 -9.63
C ALA A 22 -9.99 -1.14 -9.38
N TRP A 23 -8.87 -1.87 -9.39
CA TRP A 23 -7.55 -1.25 -9.21
C TRP A 23 -7.24 -0.22 -10.31
N ILE A 24 -7.70 -0.45 -11.54
CA ILE A 24 -7.55 0.51 -12.65
C ILE A 24 -8.31 1.81 -12.35
N ASP A 25 -9.49 1.77 -11.74
CA ASP A 25 -10.24 2.98 -11.38
C ASP A 25 -9.60 3.76 -10.24
N VAL A 26 -9.03 3.04 -9.27
CA VAL A 26 -8.21 3.65 -8.21
C VAL A 26 -7.01 4.36 -8.83
N ALA A 27 -6.32 3.68 -9.74
CA ALA A 27 -5.15 4.22 -10.41
C ALA A 27 -5.50 5.44 -11.29
N LYS A 28 -6.63 5.40 -12.02
CA LYS A 28 -7.16 6.53 -12.79
C LYS A 28 -7.49 7.74 -11.91
N LYS A 29 -8.19 7.52 -10.79
CA LYS A 29 -8.61 8.62 -9.88
C LYS A 29 -7.43 9.35 -9.27
N TYR A 30 -6.36 8.63 -8.94
CA TYR A 30 -5.15 9.16 -8.31
C TYR A 30 -4.00 9.36 -9.31
N ALA A 31 -4.25 9.24 -10.61
CA ALA A 31 -3.23 9.45 -11.63
C ALA A 31 -2.73 10.90 -11.56
N GLY A 32 -1.40 11.08 -11.45
CA GLY A 32 -0.78 12.39 -11.36
C GLY A 32 -0.79 13.03 -9.96
N ASP A 33 -1.33 12.37 -8.94
CA ASP A 33 -1.28 12.86 -7.56
C ASP A 33 0.01 12.38 -6.85
N PRO A 34 0.93 13.28 -6.45
CA PRO A 34 2.17 12.91 -5.76
C PRO A 34 1.93 12.29 -4.37
N LYS A 35 0.74 12.50 -3.78
CA LYS A 35 0.30 11.94 -2.49
C LYS A 35 -0.55 10.69 -2.66
N ALA A 36 -0.73 10.17 -3.88
CA ALA A 36 -1.51 8.97 -4.16
C ALA A 36 -1.02 7.77 -3.33
N VAL A 37 0.29 7.52 -3.34
CA VAL A 37 0.90 6.39 -2.61
C VAL A 37 0.61 6.49 -1.12
N GLU A 38 0.80 7.66 -0.51
CA GLU A 38 0.59 7.85 0.93
C GLU A 38 -0.90 7.74 1.31
N THR A 39 -1.79 8.31 0.48
CA THR A 39 -3.24 8.25 0.68
C THR A 39 -3.75 6.81 0.61
N LEU A 40 -3.30 6.05 -0.38
CA LEU A 40 -3.65 4.64 -0.53
C LEU A 40 -3.06 3.79 0.60
N THR A 41 -1.81 4.04 0.99
CA THR A 41 -1.16 3.34 2.12
C THR A 41 -1.94 3.54 3.41
N LYS A 42 -2.33 4.78 3.73
CA LYS A 42 -3.16 5.12 4.89
C LYS A 42 -4.53 4.45 4.80
N GLY A 43 -5.16 4.47 3.62
CA GLY A 43 -6.44 3.82 3.37
C GLY A 43 -6.39 2.30 3.56
N ILE A 44 -5.30 1.63 3.14
CA ILE A 44 -5.09 0.19 3.34
C ILE A 44 -4.99 -0.13 4.84
N LYS A 45 -4.16 0.64 5.57
CA LYS A 45 -3.89 0.36 6.99
C LYS A 45 -5.07 0.70 7.90
N ASN A 46 -5.70 1.85 7.69
CA ASN A 46 -6.72 2.38 8.59
C ASN A 46 -8.15 2.09 8.10
N GLY A 47 -8.30 1.55 6.89
CA GLY A 47 -9.58 1.44 6.23
C GLY A 47 -10.00 2.75 5.56
N ASN A 48 -11.07 2.69 4.77
CA ASN A 48 -11.69 3.87 4.16
C ASN A 48 -13.21 3.70 4.11
N GLN A 49 -13.94 4.80 4.19
CA GLN A 49 -15.40 4.81 4.10
C GLN A 49 -15.85 6.03 3.29
N GLY A 50 -16.84 5.87 2.43
CA GLY A 50 -17.47 6.96 1.69
C GLY A 50 -16.71 7.51 0.48
N ILE A 51 -15.46 7.07 0.23
CA ILE A 51 -14.68 7.52 -0.94
C ILE A 51 -15.09 6.80 -2.23
N TRP A 52 -15.45 5.52 -2.09
CA TRP A 52 -15.67 4.59 -3.20
C TRP A 52 -17.08 3.97 -3.22
N GLY A 53 -17.91 4.30 -2.23
CA GLY A 53 -19.27 3.79 -2.09
C GLY A 53 -19.70 3.68 -0.64
N ALA A 54 -20.85 3.02 -0.45
CA ALA A 54 -21.44 2.80 0.87
C ALA A 54 -20.72 1.73 1.70
N VAL A 55 -19.94 0.85 1.06
CA VAL A 55 -19.23 -0.23 1.74
C VAL A 55 -17.88 0.29 2.26
N PRO A 56 -17.65 0.27 3.59
CA PRO A 56 -16.35 0.63 4.14
C PRO A 56 -15.33 -0.51 3.90
N MET A 57 -14.11 -0.14 3.52
CA MET A 57 -12.98 -1.06 3.54
C MET A 57 -12.42 -1.14 4.96
N PRO A 58 -12.34 -2.34 5.58
CA PRO A 58 -11.81 -2.49 6.93
C PRO A 58 -10.29 -2.29 6.97
N ALA A 59 -9.80 -1.83 8.12
CA ALA A 59 -8.38 -1.66 8.42
C ALA A 59 -7.61 -2.97 8.26
N GLN A 60 -6.58 -2.99 7.39
CA GLN A 60 -5.71 -4.15 7.18
C GLN A 60 -4.53 -4.09 8.15
N THR A 61 -4.79 -4.36 9.43
CA THR A 61 -3.76 -4.28 10.51
C THR A 61 -2.64 -5.31 10.36
N SER A 62 -2.88 -6.39 9.61
CA SER A 62 -1.87 -7.41 9.29
C SER A 62 -0.90 -7.00 8.18
N VAL A 63 -1.15 -5.88 7.50
CA VAL A 63 -0.29 -5.39 6.41
C VAL A 63 0.68 -4.36 6.97
N SER A 64 1.98 -4.62 6.79
CA SER A 64 3.05 -3.70 7.18
C SER A 64 3.01 -2.42 6.35
N ASP A 65 3.60 -1.34 6.85
CA ASP A 65 3.68 -0.07 6.11
C ASP A 65 4.39 -0.22 4.75
N ALA A 66 5.47 -1.00 4.73
CA ALA A 66 6.21 -1.33 3.52
C ALA A 66 5.33 -2.08 2.50
N ASP A 67 4.61 -3.12 2.94
CA ASP A 67 3.72 -3.90 2.07
C ASP A 67 2.57 -3.04 1.54
N ALA A 68 1.94 -2.23 2.38
CA ALA A 68 0.87 -1.32 1.99
C ALA A 68 1.34 -0.30 0.94
N LYS A 69 2.56 0.23 1.10
CA LYS A 69 3.18 1.15 0.14
C LYS A 69 3.47 0.46 -1.20
N GLN A 70 4.02 -0.76 -1.17
CA GLN A 70 4.27 -1.55 -2.38
C GLN A 70 2.97 -1.90 -3.12
N LEU A 71 1.91 -2.25 -2.39
CA LEU A 71 0.57 -2.48 -2.97
C LEU A 71 0.01 -1.22 -3.61
N ALA A 72 0.10 -0.07 -2.94
CA ALA A 72 -0.35 1.21 -3.50
C ALA A 72 0.41 1.57 -4.79
N GLN A 73 1.73 1.42 -4.81
CA GLN A 73 2.55 1.65 -6.00
C GLN A 73 2.17 0.70 -7.14
N MET A 74 1.96 -0.58 -6.84
CA MET A 74 1.52 -1.56 -7.83
C MET A 74 0.17 -1.19 -8.42
N VAL A 75 -0.80 -0.79 -7.60
CA VAL A 75 -2.13 -0.35 -8.06
C VAL A 75 -2.00 0.83 -9.01
N LEU A 76 -1.24 1.87 -8.63
CA LEU A 76 -1.02 3.04 -9.48
C LEU A 76 -0.32 2.68 -10.80
N ALA A 77 0.58 1.70 -10.79
CA ALA A 77 1.26 1.23 -12.00
C ALA A 77 0.31 0.52 -12.99
N LEU A 78 -0.88 0.05 -12.55
CA LEU A 78 -1.85 -0.61 -13.45
C LEU A 78 -2.52 0.35 -14.44
N TYR A 79 -2.56 1.66 -14.14
CA TYR A 79 -3.00 2.65 -15.11
C TYR A 79 -2.01 2.84 -16.26
N ASN A 80 -0.73 2.50 -16.05
CA ASN A 80 0.35 2.72 -17.01
C ASN A 80 0.70 1.47 -17.85
N LYS A 81 -0.25 0.53 -18.04
CA LYS A 81 0.02 -0.77 -18.70
C LYS A 81 0.27 -0.70 -20.23
N GLU A 82 0.87 0.36 -20.75
CA GLU A 82 1.51 0.35 -22.09
C GLU A 82 2.67 1.34 -22.26
N SER A 83 3.20 2.00 -21.22
CA SER A 83 4.43 2.79 -21.45
C SER A 83 5.37 2.75 -20.28
N SER A 84 6.29 1.80 -20.43
CA SER A 84 7.72 1.96 -20.20
C SER A 84 8.19 2.16 -18.75
N ALA A 85 9.18 1.32 -18.42
CA ALA A 85 10.15 1.48 -17.35
C ALA A 85 9.66 1.22 -15.91
N ALA A 86 10.14 0.09 -15.39
CA ALA A 86 10.49 -0.03 -13.99
C ALA A 86 11.31 1.19 -13.52
N PRO A 87 11.18 1.53 -12.24
CA PRO A 87 12.36 1.75 -11.41
C PRO A 87 12.35 0.66 -10.33
N SER A 88 13.30 -0.27 -10.28
CA SER A 88 14.68 0.01 -9.84
C SER A 88 14.72 1.10 -8.78
N SER A 89 14.53 0.73 -7.53
CA SER A 89 15.51 1.09 -6.50
C SER A 89 15.25 0.29 -5.24
N ASN A 90 16.18 -0.65 -5.05
CA ASN A 90 16.53 -1.26 -3.80
C ASN A 90 16.57 -0.22 -2.66
N LYS A 91 15.85 -0.48 -1.57
CA LYS A 91 16.37 -0.22 -0.23
C LYS A 91 15.93 -1.38 0.65
N GLU A 92 16.56 -2.52 0.39
CA GLU A 92 17.30 -3.27 1.39
C GLU A 92 16.96 -2.86 2.84
N GLU A 93 16.22 -3.75 3.49
CA GLU A 93 16.60 -4.32 4.77
C GLU A 93 17.58 -3.46 5.60
N LYS A 94 17.04 -2.78 6.61
CA LYS A 94 17.76 -2.64 7.88
C LYS A 94 16.83 -3.01 9.03
N LYS A 95 16.67 -4.32 9.16
CA LYS A 95 16.54 -4.98 10.45
C LYS A 95 17.91 -4.87 11.13
N ASP A 96 18.10 -3.86 11.97
CA ASP A 96 19.17 -3.88 12.97
C ASP A 96 18.53 -3.95 14.35
N THR A 97 18.68 -5.15 14.89
CA THR A 97 18.46 -5.57 16.26
C THR A 97 19.38 -4.79 17.22
N LYS A 98 19.08 -4.91 18.53
CA LYS A 98 20.05 -4.83 19.64
C LYS A 98 20.27 -3.41 20.20
N GLU A 99 20.36 -3.11 21.49
CA GLU A 99 20.21 -3.79 22.78
C GLU A 99 20.52 -2.74 23.85
N SER A 100 19.94 -2.96 25.01
CA SER A 100 20.17 -2.32 26.30
C SER A 100 21.63 -2.03 26.65
N LYS A 101 21.89 -0.84 27.21
CA LYS A 101 22.89 -0.58 28.27
C LYS A 101 22.65 0.85 28.80
N LYS A 102 21.99 1.09 29.93
CA LYS A 102 22.39 0.86 31.34
C LYS A 102 23.77 1.46 31.71
N GLU A 103 23.66 2.48 32.57
CA GLU A 103 24.56 2.90 33.66
C GLU A 103 25.76 3.84 33.44
N ALA A 104 25.57 5.03 34.04
CA ALA A 104 26.38 5.61 35.11
C ALA A 104 27.84 6.03 34.84
N LYS A 105 28.06 7.36 34.87
CA LYS A 105 29.15 7.94 35.68
C LYS A 105 28.83 9.39 36.07
N LYS A 106 28.36 9.53 37.31
CA LYS A 106 28.44 10.74 38.14
C LYS A 106 29.90 10.90 38.58
N GLY A 107 30.34 12.14 38.74
CA GLY A 107 31.71 12.52 39.10
C GLY A 107 32.12 12.18 40.53
#